data_AF-A0A6S7IVK4-F1
#
_entry.id   AF-A0A6S7IVK4-F1
#
_cell.length_a   1.000
_cell.length_b   1.000
_cell.length_c   1.000
_cell.angle_alpha   90.00
_cell.angle_beta   90.00
_cell.angle_gamma   90.00
#
_symmetry.space_group_name_H-M   'P 1'
#
loop_
_entity.id
_entity.type
_entity.pdbx_description
1 polymer ?
#
loop_
_entity_poly.entity_id
_entity_poly.type
_entity_poly.pdbx_seq_one_letter_code
_entity_poly.pdbx_strand_id
1 'polypeptide(L)'
;MRSHWTTDLDIETLESRRSWASLAEFQTVIPFHIPRYKIILDECKNKSPVVSATNLTFATRFLAVFIFYKVKGCRPMTYLHLTVSMFDSAKRNKGMVDQTTFKTAKKYGFDSLYFDEISLDVVDNYVGYVRPLLQPRCDYLLVNRNAIQFQKLTEILSILVFQAIGKYVHPTRYRQIIETESVQILNVEEQKLVSEDQKHSSNVARVHYQKLRSRDVAIKGRTCMEKLRGLHGAEMDTCVEQLKQEHCSEHKSKSDNETTPIPQTTTEKVSAEKRKPLRFTKEEDQFIERGIK
;
A
#
# COMPACT_ATOMS: atom_id res chain seq x y z
N MET A 1 -20.72 -8.65 -13.34
CA MET A 1 -20.29 -7.82 -12.18
C MET A 1 -20.47 -6.37 -12.57
N ARG A 2 -21.25 -5.60 -11.80
CA ARG A 2 -21.36 -4.14 -11.96
C ARG A 2 -19.96 -3.55 -11.87
N SER A 3 -19.59 -2.65 -12.78
CA SER A 3 -18.44 -1.77 -12.66
C SER A 3 -18.73 -0.71 -11.59
N HIS A 4 -18.93 -1.16 -10.35
CA HIS A 4 -18.69 -0.29 -9.21
C HIS A 4 -17.18 -0.17 -9.13
N TRP A 5 -16.66 0.92 -9.67
CA TRP A 5 -15.41 1.48 -9.21
C TRP A 5 -15.55 1.61 -7.70
N THR A 6 -15.06 0.62 -6.96
CA THR A 6 -15.06 0.70 -5.50
C THR A 6 -14.06 1.79 -5.17
N THR A 7 -14.56 2.91 -4.63
CA THR A 7 -13.77 4.01 -4.05
C THR A 7 -12.65 3.51 -3.12
N ASP A 8 -12.77 2.29 -2.60
CA ASP A 8 -11.78 1.64 -1.73
C ASP A 8 -10.47 1.21 -2.43
N LEU A 9 -10.40 1.31 -3.76
CA LEU A 9 -9.20 1.04 -4.57
C LEU A 9 -8.57 2.30 -5.17
N ASP A 10 -9.20 3.47 -5.04
CA ASP A 10 -8.70 4.73 -5.57
C ASP A 10 -7.75 5.40 -4.57
N ILE A 11 -6.51 5.69 -4.99
CA ILE A 11 -5.46 6.22 -4.11
C ILE A 11 -5.87 7.56 -3.49
N GLU A 12 -6.47 8.47 -4.27
CA GLU A 12 -6.93 9.79 -3.79
C GLU A 12 -7.93 9.63 -2.63
N THR A 13 -8.87 8.69 -2.78
CA THR A 13 -9.79 8.32 -1.70
C THR A 13 -9.06 7.74 -0.49
N LEU A 14 -8.05 6.89 -0.69
CA LEU A 14 -7.30 6.27 0.41
C LEU A 14 -6.43 7.25 1.17
N GLU A 15 -5.85 8.22 0.49
CA GLU A 15 -5.13 9.34 1.09
C GLU A 15 -6.06 10.21 1.92
N SER A 16 -7.26 10.53 1.42
CA SER A 16 -8.27 11.31 2.16
C SER A 16 -8.67 10.64 3.48
N ARG A 17 -8.66 9.30 3.51
CA ARG A 17 -8.95 8.47 4.70
C ARG A 17 -7.71 8.19 5.56
N ARG A 18 -6.56 8.83 5.29
CA ARG A 18 -5.27 8.56 5.95
C ARG A 18 -4.89 7.07 5.97
N SER A 19 -5.34 6.34 4.95
CA SER A 19 -5.18 4.90 4.78
C SER A 19 -4.15 4.57 3.69
N TRP A 20 -3.43 5.58 3.20
CA TRP A 20 -2.34 5.49 2.23
C TRP A 20 -1.19 6.40 2.68
N ALA A 21 0.04 5.95 2.51
CA ALA A 21 1.25 6.74 2.73
C ALA A 21 2.24 6.45 1.62
N SER A 22 3.12 7.41 1.35
CA SER A 22 4.21 7.22 0.41
C SER A 22 5.29 6.31 1.01
N LEU A 23 6.13 5.71 0.17
CA LEU A 23 7.28 4.92 0.61
C LEU A 23 8.24 5.76 1.46
N ALA A 24 8.42 7.04 1.11
CA ALA A 24 9.24 7.97 1.87
C ALA A 24 8.71 8.15 3.30
N GLU A 25 7.39 8.33 3.48
CA GLU A 25 6.77 8.37 4.81
C GLU A 25 6.98 7.04 5.54
N PHE A 26 6.79 5.91 4.86
CA PHE A 26 7.00 4.58 5.45
C PHE A 26 8.43 4.33 5.92
N GLN A 27 9.43 4.84 5.21
CA GLN A 27 10.84 4.72 5.57
C GLN A 27 11.18 5.43 6.88
N THR A 28 10.35 6.38 7.34
CA THR A 28 10.55 7.07 8.63
C THR A 28 10.05 6.27 9.83
N VAL A 29 9.20 5.26 9.63
CA VAL A 29 8.54 4.52 10.72
C VAL A 29 9.53 3.80 11.62
N ILE A 30 10.50 3.07 11.04
CA ILE A 30 11.52 2.38 11.84
C ILE A 30 12.43 3.38 12.56
N PRO A 31 13.05 4.37 11.88
CA PRO A 31 13.85 5.42 12.54
C PRO A 31 13.15 6.11 13.71
N PHE A 32 11.86 6.40 13.59
CA PHE A 32 11.07 7.03 14.66
C PHE A 32 11.05 6.20 15.95
N HIS A 33 10.97 4.87 15.84
CA HIS A 33 10.87 3.97 16.99
C HIS A 33 12.22 3.48 17.53
N ILE A 34 13.32 3.64 16.78
CA ILE A 34 14.66 3.20 17.19
C ILE A 34 15.09 3.76 18.55
N PRO A 35 14.97 5.07 18.85
CA PRO A 35 15.43 5.61 20.15
C PRO A 35 14.78 4.92 21.33
N ARG A 36 13.46 4.68 21.26
CA ARG A 36 12.71 3.97 22.30
C ARG A 36 13.13 2.50 22.40
N TYR A 37 13.31 1.82 21.26
CA TYR A 37 13.76 0.43 21.27
C TYR A 37 15.14 0.28 21.90
N LYS A 38 16.07 1.19 21.61
CA LYS A 38 17.42 1.19 22.18
C LYS A 38 17.40 1.31 23.71
N ILE A 39 16.64 2.26 24.25
CA ILE A 39 16.50 2.42 25.71
C ILE A 39 16.01 1.12 26.36
N ILE A 40 14.99 0.50 25.78
CA ILE A 40 14.43 -0.77 26.29
C ILE A 40 15.45 -1.90 26.20
N LEU A 41 16.20 -1.97 25.11
CA LEU A 41 17.24 -3.00 24.93
C LEU A 41 18.34 -2.84 25.98
N ASP A 42 18.77 -1.61 26.25
CA ASP A 42 19.79 -1.32 27.26
C ASP A 42 19.27 -1.65 28.68
N GLU A 43 18.00 -1.36 28.99
CA GLU A 43 17.34 -1.80 30.23
C GLU A 43 17.35 -3.34 30.37
N CYS A 44 17.06 -4.06 29.29
CA CYS A 44 17.07 -5.53 29.27
C CYS A 44 18.48 -6.11 29.44
N LYS A 45 19.50 -5.50 28.80
CA LYS A 45 20.91 -5.90 28.90
C LYS A 45 21.45 -5.76 30.31
N ASN A 46 21.13 -4.65 30.98
CA ASN A 46 21.61 -4.35 32.32
C ASN A 46 20.90 -5.15 33.42
N LYS A 47 19.97 -6.06 33.07
CA LYS A 47 19.18 -6.87 34.00
C LYS A 47 18.57 -6.03 35.14
N SER A 48 18.09 -4.83 34.80
CA SER A 48 17.41 -3.96 35.75
C SER A 48 16.24 -4.72 36.38
N PRO A 49 16.02 -4.64 37.71
CA PRO A 49 15.24 -5.62 38.46
C PRO A 49 13.78 -5.80 38.00
N VAL A 50 13.18 -4.85 37.26
CA VAL A 50 11.89 -5.08 36.58
C VAL A 50 11.80 -4.23 35.30
N VAL A 51 12.17 -4.79 34.15
CA VAL A 51 11.79 -4.17 32.86
C VAL A 51 10.26 -4.22 32.74
N SER A 52 9.62 -3.09 32.47
CA SER A 52 8.16 -3.02 32.44
C SER A 52 7.56 -3.92 31.35
N ALA A 53 6.43 -4.57 31.64
CA ALA A 53 5.72 -5.42 30.67
C ALA A 53 5.31 -4.64 29.41
N THR A 54 5.06 -3.33 29.53
CA THR A 54 4.78 -2.42 28.42
C THR A 54 5.99 -2.26 27.51
N ASN A 55 7.21 -2.14 28.08
CA ASN A 55 8.45 -2.06 27.32
C ASN A 55 8.75 -3.36 26.58
N LEU A 56 8.60 -4.52 27.22
CA LEU A 56 8.80 -5.83 26.56
C LEU A 56 7.78 -6.07 25.45
N THR A 57 6.52 -5.65 25.68
CA THR A 57 5.47 -5.69 24.65
C THR A 57 5.84 -4.79 23.47
N PHE A 58 6.30 -3.57 23.73
CA PHE A 58 6.76 -2.66 22.68
C PHE A 58 7.94 -3.24 21.91
N ALA A 59 8.94 -3.82 22.58
CA ALA A 59 10.11 -4.39 21.91
C ALA A 59 9.74 -5.53 20.94
N THR A 60 8.82 -6.41 21.35
CA THR A 60 8.27 -7.45 20.45
C THR A 60 7.53 -6.83 19.27
N ARG A 61 6.71 -5.81 19.52
CA ARG A 61 5.95 -5.10 18.49
C ARG A 61 6.88 -4.43 17.48
N PHE A 62 7.91 -3.75 17.97
CA PHE A 62 8.94 -3.12 17.16
C PHE A 62 9.63 -4.16 16.27
N LEU A 63 10.10 -5.28 16.84
CA LEU A 63 10.74 -6.33 16.06
C LEU A 63 9.84 -6.85 14.94
N ALA A 64 8.56 -7.07 15.25
CA ALA A 64 7.60 -7.57 14.29
C ALA A 64 7.38 -6.61 13.10
N VAL A 65 7.39 -5.29 13.35
CA VAL A 65 7.33 -4.26 12.30
C VAL A 65 8.65 -4.13 11.55
N PHE A 66 9.77 -4.20 12.26
CA PHE A 66 11.12 -4.17 11.70
C PHE A 66 11.31 -5.28 10.67
N ILE A 67 11.04 -6.55 11.03
CA ILE A 67 11.18 -7.67 10.09
C ILE A 67 10.20 -7.55 8.92
N PHE A 68 8.97 -7.09 9.15
CA PHE A 68 7.97 -6.94 8.10
C PHE A 68 8.36 -5.87 7.06
N TYR A 69 9.06 -4.81 7.47
CA TYR A 69 9.49 -3.75 6.55
C TYR A 69 10.86 -3.98 5.96
N LYS A 70 11.81 -4.49 6.75
CA LYS A 70 13.21 -4.58 6.33
C LYS A 70 13.55 -5.91 5.67
N VAL A 71 13.00 -7.02 6.16
CA VAL A 71 13.32 -8.37 5.65
C VAL A 71 12.53 -8.64 4.39
N LYS A 72 11.19 -8.52 4.44
CA LYS A 72 10.33 -8.75 3.27
C LYS A 72 8.90 -8.23 3.48
N GLY A 73 8.32 -7.59 2.46
CA GLY A 73 6.93 -7.10 2.51
C GLY A 73 5.87 -8.19 2.31
N CYS A 74 6.05 -9.42 2.81
CA CYS A 74 5.17 -10.54 2.47
C CYS A 74 3.89 -10.59 3.34
N ARG A 75 3.27 -11.78 3.51
CA ARG A 75 2.05 -11.88 4.32
C ARG A 75 2.47 -11.93 5.80
N PRO A 76 1.78 -11.22 6.71
CA PRO A 76 2.03 -11.31 8.14
C PRO A 76 2.21 -12.74 8.69
N MET A 77 1.42 -13.69 8.19
CA MET A 77 1.47 -15.10 8.55
C MET A 77 2.87 -15.74 8.43
N THR A 78 3.69 -15.33 7.45
CA THR A 78 5.03 -15.88 7.24
C THR A 78 5.93 -15.61 8.45
N TYR A 79 5.81 -14.41 9.05
CA TYR A 79 6.61 -14.02 10.22
C TYR A 79 6.11 -14.63 11.53
N LEU A 80 4.81 -14.84 11.66
CA LEU A 80 4.22 -15.39 12.90
C LEU A 80 4.68 -16.81 13.21
N HIS A 81 5.08 -17.57 12.19
CA HIS A 81 5.52 -18.97 12.34
C HIS A 81 7.04 -19.12 12.35
N LEU A 82 7.79 -18.02 12.37
CA LEU A 82 9.23 -18.09 12.60
C LEU A 82 9.50 -18.62 14.00
N THR A 83 10.43 -19.57 14.11
CA THR A 83 10.91 -20.08 15.39
C THR A 83 12.34 -19.59 15.65
N VAL A 84 12.77 -19.67 16.91
CA VAL A 84 14.15 -19.36 17.29
C VAL A 84 15.13 -20.30 16.56
N SER A 85 14.79 -21.59 16.47
CA SER A 85 15.62 -22.58 15.74
C SER A 85 15.75 -22.26 14.24
N MET A 86 14.67 -21.79 13.59
CA MET A 86 14.72 -21.32 12.21
C MET A 86 15.66 -20.12 12.06
N PHE A 87 15.58 -19.15 12.99
CA PHE A 87 16.47 -18.00 13.02
C PHE A 87 17.95 -18.38 13.27
N ASP A 88 18.22 -19.28 14.23
CA ASP A 88 19.57 -19.78 14.51
C ASP A 88 20.16 -20.54 13.32
N SER A 89 19.30 -21.17 12.50
CA SER A 89 19.70 -21.80 11.26
C SER A 89 20.05 -20.76 10.19
N ALA A 90 19.33 -19.64 10.10
CA ALA A 90 19.67 -18.54 9.19
C ALA A 90 21.06 -17.94 9.44
N LYS A 91 21.48 -17.80 10.71
CA LYS A 91 22.83 -17.34 11.04
C LYS A 91 23.94 -18.19 10.39
N ARG A 92 23.69 -19.48 10.20
CA ARG A 92 24.61 -20.43 9.54
C ARG A 92 24.36 -20.56 8.04
N ASN A 93 23.19 -20.11 7.58
CA ASN A 93 22.71 -20.24 6.19
C ASN A 93 22.68 -18.88 5.47
N LYS A 94 23.71 -18.04 5.67
CA LYS A 94 23.85 -16.73 5.01
C LYS A 94 22.59 -15.84 5.14
N GLY A 95 21.92 -15.89 6.29
CA GLY A 95 20.72 -15.10 6.56
C GLY A 95 19.41 -15.69 6.02
N MET A 96 19.42 -16.85 5.36
CA MET A 96 18.23 -17.42 4.73
C MET A 96 17.39 -18.29 5.67
N VAL A 97 16.09 -18.03 5.74
CA VAL A 97 15.08 -18.90 6.37
C VAL A 97 14.04 -19.32 5.33
N ASP A 98 13.83 -20.62 5.16
CA ASP A 98 12.75 -21.15 4.32
C ASP A 98 11.51 -21.46 5.16
N GLN A 99 10.46 -20.66 4.98
CA GLN A 99 9.18 -20.86 5.68
C GLN A 99 8.24 -21.74 4.86
N THR A 100 7.77 -22.85 5.44
CA THR A 100 6.80 -23.75 4.80
C THR A 100 5.36 -23.48 5.27
N THR A 101 5.18 -22.79 6.39
CA THR A 101 3.88 -22.49 6.97
C THR A 101 3.40 -21.09 6.59
N PHE A 102 2.68 -20.99 5.47
CA PHE A 102 2.08 -19.75 5.00
C PHE A 102 0.85 -19.99 4.10
N LYS A 103 0.01 -18.96 3.91
CA LYS A 103 -1.31 -19.06 3.24
C LYS A 103 -1.26 -19.70 1.84
N THR A 104 -0.16 -19.55 1.12
CA THR A 104 -0.03 -20.01 -0.27
C THR A 104 1.02 -21.13 -0.43
N ALA A 105 1.33 -21.85 0.65
CA ALA A 105 2.28 -22.96 0.63
C ALA A 105 1.97 -24.01 -0.43
N LYS A 106 0.69 -24.37 -0.63
CA LYS A 106 0.28 -25.31 -1.70
C LYS A 106 0.70 -24.88 -3.11
N LYS A 107 0.81 -23.57 -3.37
CA LYS A 107 1.18 -23.03 -4.69
C LYS A 107 2.69 -22.88 -4.84
N TYR A 108 3.39 -22.48 -3.78
CA TYR A 108 4.79 -22.06 -3.85
C TYR A 108 5.77 -23.01 -3.16
N GLY A 109 5.30 -23.99 -2.39
CA GLY A 109 6.12 -24.88 -1.56
C GLY A 109 6.68 -24.18 -0.31
N PHE A 110 7.50 -23.16 -0.52
CA PHE A 110 8.23 -22.44 0.51
C PHE A 110 8.21 -20.92 0.29
N ASP A 111 8.45 -20.15 1.35
CA ASP A 111 8.65 -18.70 1.37
C ASP A 111 9.97 -18.37 2.05
N SER A 112 10.98 -18.10 1.22
CA SER A 112 12.30 -17.75 1.72
C SER A 112 12.32 -16.30 2.19
N LEU A 113 12.97 -16.09 3.34
CA LEU A 113 13.24 -14.81 3.96
C LEU A 113 14.75 -14.61 4.01
N TYR A 114 15.21 -13.41 3.72
CA TYR A 114 16.62 -13.05 3.76
C TYR A 114 16.86 -12.00 4.85
N PHE A 115 17.58 -12.38 5.89
CA PHE A 115 18.02 -11.49 6.96
C PHE A 115 19.46 -11.04 6.67
N ASP A 116 19.65 -9.76 6.34
CA ASP A 116 20.98 -9.16 6.25
C ASP A 116 21.66 -9.10 7.63
N GLU A 117 22.96 -8.79 7.67
CA GLU A 117 23.76 -8.74 8.90
C GLU A 117 23.11 -7.85 9.98
N ILE A 118 22.62 -6.68 9.58
CA ILE A 118 21.94 -5.75 10.48
C ILE A 118 20.65 -6.36 11.04
N SER A 119 19.86 -7.03 10.19
CA SER A 119 18.62 -7.67 10.61
C SER A 119 18.88 -8.85 11.54
N LEU A 120 19.93 -9.63 11.27
CA LEU A 120 20.38 -10.70 12.17
C LEU A 120 20.75 -10.13 13.54
N ASP A 121 21.54 -9.07 13.59
CA ASP A 121 21.95 -8.44 14.86
C ASP A 121 20.76 -7.91 15.67
N VAL A 122 19.79 -7.24 15.02
CA VAL A 122 18.60 -6.72 15.69
C VAL A 122 17.76 -7.85 16.28
N VAL A 123 17.57 -8.94 15.53
CA VAL A 123 16.81 -10.11 15.98
C VAL A 123 17.57 -10.88 17.07
N ASP A 124 18.89 -11.02 16.96
CA ASP A 124 19.72 -11.72 17.94
C ASP A 124 19.73 -10.97 19.28
N ASN A 125 19.84 -9.64 19.26
CA ASN A 125 19.66 -8.81 20.45
C ASN A 125 18.29 -9.02 21.12
N TYR A 126 17.21 -9.12 20.32
CA TYR A 126 15.89 -9.42 20.87
C TYR A 126 15.84 -10.82 21.50
N VAL A 127 16.36 -11.84 20.81
CA VAL A 127 16.36 -13.24 21.27
C VAL A 127 17.21 -13.40 22.54
N GLY A 128 18.34 -12.71 22.64
CA GLY A 128 19.26 -12.80 23.76
C GLY A 128 18.86 -11.99 25.00
N TYR A 129 18.25 -10.82 24.82
CA TYR A 129 18.01 -9.89 25.94
C TYR A 129 16.53 -9.67 26.27
N VAL A 130 15.66 -9.57 25.27
CA VAL A 130 14.24 -9.23 25.50
C VAL A 130 13.40 -10.48 25.68
N ARG A 131 13.54 -11.44 24.75
CA ARG A 131 12.73 -12.66 24.72
C ARG A 131 12.83 -13.49 26.01
N PRO A 132 13.99 -13.66 26.67
CA PRO A 132 14.06 -14.44 27.91
C PRO A 132 13.25 -13.83 29.06
N LEU A 133 13.08 -12.51 29.06
CA LEU A 133 12.29 -11.79 30.09
C LEU A 133 10.78 -11.97 29.92
N LEU A 134 10.33 -12.46 28.75
CA LEU A 134 8.91 -12.76 28.48
C LEU A 134 8.46 -14.13 29.04
N GLN A 135 9.31 -14.83 29.80
CA GLN A 135 9.11 -16.21 30.30
C GLN A 135 8.50 -17.15 29.24
N PRO A 136 9.09 -17.23 28.01
CA PRO A 136 8.50 -17.90 26.87
C PRO A 136 8.24 -19.39 27.13
N ARG A 137 7.08 -19.90 26.71
CA ARG A 137 6.70 -21.33 26.78
C ARG A 137 6.62 -21.98 25.41
N CYS A 138 6.98 -21.24 24.35
CA CYS A 138 6.91 -21.70 22.97
C CYS A 138 8.17 -21.31 22.21
N ASP A 139 8.40 -21.97 21.07
CA ASP A 139 9.62 -21.81 20.27
C ASP A 139 9.53 -20.68 19.24
N TYR A 140 8.37 -20.03 19.13
CA TYR A 140 8.17 -18.94 18.18
C TYR A 140 9.08 -17.75 18.49
N LEU A 141 9.56 -17.10 17.43
CA LEU A 141 10.40 -15.92 17.51
C LEU A 141 9.62 -14.76 18.14
N LEU A 142 8.42 -14.48 17.62
CA LEU A 142 7.54 -13.42 18.11
C LEU A 142 6.56 -13.99 19.15
N VAL A 143 6.74 -13.61 20.40
CA VAL A 143 5.89 -14.05 21.52
C VAL A 143 5.26 -12.86 22.22
N ASN A 144 4.02 -13.02 22.69
CA ASN A 144 3.36 -11.98 23.47
C ASN A 144 3.77 -12.05 24.96
N ARG A 145 3.23 -11.13 25.77
CA ARG A 145 3.47 -11.07 27.22
C ARG A 145 3.08 -12.34 27.99
N ASN A 146 2.19 -13.15 27.44
CA ASN A 146 1.76 -14.42 28.03
C ASN A 146 2.61 -15.59 27.52
N ALA A 147 3.78 -15.32 26.92
CA ALA A 147 4.72 -16.34 26.48
C ALA A 147 4.21 -17.27 25.36
N ILE A 148 3.13 -16.88 24.68
CA ILE A 148 2.52 -17.63 23.56
C ILE A 148 2.75 -16.92 22.22
N GLN A 149 2.49 -17.65 21.13
CA GLN A 149 2.62 -17.12 19.76
C GLN A 149 1.87 -15.79 19.60
N PHE A 150 2.54 -14.82 18.98
CA PHE A 150 1.90 -13.58 18.61
C PHE A 150 0.91 -13.79 17.44
N GLN A 151 -0.30 -13.23 17.50
CA GLN A 151 -1.32 -13.45 16.44
C GLN A 151 -1.76 -12.18 15.69
N LYS A 152 -1.59 -11.00 16.28
CA LYS A 152 -2.23 -9.75 15.79
C LYS A 152 -1.26 -8.80 15.08
N LEU A 153 -0.48 -9.29 14.11
CA LEU A 153 0.56 -8.47 13.48
C LEU A 153 -0.01 -7.22 12.77
N THR A 154 -1.20 -7.34 12.18
CA THR A 154 -1.91 -6.22 11.56
C THR A 154 -2.13 -5.06 12.52
N GLU A 155 -2.62 -5.35 13.72
CA GLU A 155 -2.92 -4.33 14.73
C GLU A 155 -1.65 -3.59 15.16
N ILE A 156 -0.54 -4.33 15.34
CA ILE A 156 0.75 -3.71 15.68
C ILE A 156 1.22 -2.77 14.58
N LEU A 157 1.22 -3.25 13.33
CA LEU A 157 1.68 -2.47 12.19
C LEU A 157 0.90 -1.16 12.12
N SER A 158 -0.43 -1.22 12.24
CA SER A 158 -1.24 -0.01 12.25
C SER A 158 -0.95 0.92 13.44
N ILE A 159 -0.71 0.40 14.65
CA ILE A 159 -0.37 1.23 15.83
C ILE A 159 0.99 1.94 15.64
N LEU A 160 2.04 1.21 15.29
CA LEU A 160 3.39 1.78 15.18
C LEU A 160 3.50 2.74 13.99
N VAL A 161 2.83 2.45 12.88
CA VAL A 161 2.74 3.38 11.74
C VAL A 161 1.97 4.64 12.13
N PHE A 162 0.82 4.49 12.80
CA PHE A 162 0.04 5.65 13.22
C PHE A 162 0.82 6.56 14.18
N GLN A 163 1.58 5.99 15.10
CA GLN A 163 2.43 6.76 16.01
C GLN A 163 3.53 7.55 15.30
N ALA A 164 4.10 7.00 14.21
CA ALA A 164 5.19 7.63 13.49
C ALA A 164 4.71 8.67 12.46
N ILE A 165 3.65 8.37 11.70
CA ILE A 165 3.23 9.20 10.55
C ILE A 165 1.74 9.59 10.56
N GLY A 166 0.99 9.26 11.61
CA GLY A 166 -0.42 9.67 11.76
C GLY A 166 -1.41 8.99 10.79
N LYS A 167 -1.00 7.90 10.16
CA LYS A 167 -1.78 7.17 9.14
C LYS A 167 -2.08 5.73 9.56
N TYR A 168 -3.25 5.23 9.20
CA TYR A 168 -3.71 3.87 9.50
C TYR A 168 -3.52 2.98 8.28
N VAL A 169 -2.36 2.35 8.19
CA VAL A 169 -2.02 1.54 7.01
C VAL A 169 -1.95 0.06 7.38
N HIS A 170 -2.77 -0.73 6.70
CA HIS A 170 -2.83 -2.18 6.86
C HIS A 170 -1.63 -2.86 6.15
N PRO A 171 -1.15 -4.04 6.59
CA PRO A 171 -0.03 -4.75 5.94
C PRO A 171 -0.24 -5.01 4.43
N THR A 172 -1.47 -5.36 4.05
CA THR A 172 -1.85 -5.51 2.62
C THR A 172 -1.74 -4.19 1.86
N ARG A 173 -1.97 -3.07 2.53
CA ARG A 173 -1.93 -1.73 1.92
C ARG A 173 -0.49 -1.29 1.70
N TYR A 174 0.42 -1.59 2.64
CA TYR A 174 1.86 -1.43 2.43
C TYR A 174 2.35 -2.16 1.17
N ARG A 175 1.91 -3.40 0.96
CA ARG A 175 2.22 -4.15 -0.28
C ARG A 175 1.71 -3.46 -1.54
N GLN A 176 0.50 -2.92 -1.49
CA GLN A 176 -0.07 -2.16 -2.60
C GLN A 176 0.72 -0.89 -2.89
N ILE A 177 1.23 -0.20 -1.85
CA ILE A 177 2.10 0.97 -1.98
C ILE A 177 3.41 0.57 -2.67
N ILE A 178 4.09 -0.48 -2.20
CA ILE A 178 5.33 -0.95 -2.83
C ILE A 178 5.13 -1.28 -4.32
N GLU A 179 4.04 -1.99 -4.66
CA GLU A 179 3.71 -2.30 -6.05
C GLU A 179 3.35 -1.06 -6.88
N THR A 180 2.88 0.02 -6.23
CA THR A 180 2.53 1.27 -6.91
C THR A 180 3.75 2.16 -7.13
N GLU A 181 4.65 2.19 -6.15
CA GLU A 181 5.85 3.01 -6.21
C GLU A 181 7.00 2.34 -6.96
N SER A 182 7.01 1.00 -7.03
CA SER A 182 8.01 0.25 -7.79
C SER A 182 8.05 0.67 -9.26
N VAL A 183 6.92 1.01 -9.88
CA VAL A 183 6.90 1.49 -11.28
C VAL A 183 7.62 2.81 -11.48
N GLN A 184 7.67 3.66 -10.46
CA GLN A 184 8.33 4.96 -10.55
C GLN A 184 9.84 4.86 -10.33
N ILE A 185 10.31 3.79 -9.68
CA ILE A 185 11.69 3.66 -9.17
C ILE A 185 12.46 2.54 -9.88
N LEU A 186 11.79 1.43 -10.19
CA LEU A 186 12.38 0.18 -10.67
C LEU A 186 12.06 -0.04 -12.15
N ASN A 187 12.91 -0.79 -12.86
CA ASN A 187 12.62 -1.26 -14.20
C ASN A 187 11.67 -2.48 -14.19
N VAL A 188 11.18 -2.89 -15.37
CA VAL A 188 10.16 -3.95 -15.50
C VAL A 188 10.60 -5.29 -14.90
N GLU A 189 11.87 -5.68 -15.08
CA GLU A 189 12.38 -6.95 -14.55
C GLU A 189 12.53 -6.90 -13.02
N GLU A 190 13.01 -5.78 -12.48
CA GLU A 190 13.08 -5.54 -11.03
C GLU A 190 11.70 -5.52 -10.39
N GLN A 191 10.71 -4.88 -11.03
CA GLN A 191 9.33 -4.89 -10.57
C GLN A 191 8.76 -6.30 -10.50
N LYS A 192 8.99 -7.11 -11.55
CA LYS A 192 8.56 -8.51 -11.58
C LYS A 192 9.13 -9.31 -10.42
N LEU A 193 10.43 -9.14 -10.13
CA LEU A 193 11.08 -9.76 -8.98
C LEU A 193 10.42 -9.34 -7.65
N VAL A 194 10.11 -8.05 -7.46
CA VAL A 194 9.41 -7.56 -6.27
C VAL A 194 8.01 -8.17 -6.14
N SER A 195 7.23 -8.22 -7.22
CA SER A 195 5.88 -8.79 -7.19
C SER A 195 5.91 -10.30 -6.89
N GLU A 196 6.86 -11.03 -7.48
CA GLU A 196 7.10 -12.45 -7.23
C GLU A 196 7.50 -12.70 -5.77
N ASP A 197 8.44 -11.93 -5.24
CA ASP A 197 8.90 -12.01 -3.86
C ASP A 197 7.74 -11.77 -2.87
N GLN A 198 6.92 -10.75 -3.10
CA GLN A 198 5.76 -10.51 -2.25
C GLN A 198 4.70 -11.61 -2.35
N LYS A 199 4.71 -12.43 -3.41
CA LYS A 199 3.63 -13.37 -3.76
C LYS A 199 2.29 -12.64 -3.81
N HIS A 200 2.32 -11.42 -4.36
CA HIS A 200 1.19 -10.52 -4.50
C HIS A 200 0.91 -10.18 -5.96
N SER A 201 -0.29 -9.67 -6.18
CA SER A 201 -0.64 -8.90 -7.37
C SER A 201 -1.57 -7.79 -6.89
N SER A 202 -1.20 -6.53 -7.08
CA SER A 202 -1.97 -5.39 -6.58
C SER A 202 -3.01 -4.93 -7.60
N ASN A 203 -4.29 -5.18 -7.31
CA ASN A 203 -5.39 -4.58 -8.09
C ASN A 203 -5.38 -3.05 -8.00
N VAL A 204 -4.94 -2.48 -6.87
CA VAL A 204 -4.84 -1.02 -6.68
C VAL A 204 -3.81 -0.45 -7.63
N ALA A 205 -2.61 -1.04 -7.70
CA ALA A 205 -1.56 -0.58 -8.60
C ALA A 205 -2.06 -0.63 -10.05
N ARG A 206 -2.64 -1.76 -10.48
CA ARG A 206 -3.25 -1.90 -11.81
C ARG A 206 -4.27 -0.81 -12.11
N VAL A 207 -5.22 -0.56 -11.20
CA VAL A 207 -6.25 0.47 -11.37
C VAL A 207 -5.64 1.87 -11.43
N HIS A 208 -4.67 2.16 -10.56
CA HIS A 208 -3.98 3.44 -10.54
C HIS A 208 -3.29 3.72 -11.88
N TYR A 209 -2.57 2.74 -12.43
CA TYR A 209 -1.92 2.90 -13.75
C TYR A 209 -2.93 3.02 -14.88
N GLN A 210 -4.04 2.28 -14.85
CA GLN A 210 -5.12 2.45 -15.82
C GLN A 210 -5.69 3.88 -15.78
N LYS A 211 -5.88 4.45 -14.58
CA LYS A 211 -6.33 5.83 -14.39
C LYS A 211 -5.30 6.84 -14.92
N LEU A 212 -4.02 6.67 -14.60
CA LEU A 212 -2.94 7.53 -15.11
C LEU A 212 -2.85 7.49 -16.65
N ARG A 213 -2.89 6.28 -17.24
CA ARG A 213 -2.87 6.11 -18.69
C ARG A 213 -4.09 6.74 -19.34
N SER A 214 -5.28 6.56 -18.77
CA SER A 214 -6.50 7.20 -19.27
C SER A 214 -6.40 8.72 -19.24
N ARG A 215 -5.79 9.30 -18.19
CA ARG A 215 -5.55 10.75 -18.08
C ARG A 215 -4.55 11.23 -19.14
N ASP A 216 -3.43 10.52 -19.33
CA ASP A 216 -2.43 10.82 -20.37
C ASP A 216 -3.04 10.79 -21.78
N VAL A 217 -3.82 9.75 -22.09
CA VAL A 217 -4.52 9.62 -23.38
C VAL A 217 -5.54 10.75 -23.56
N ALA A 218 -6.28 11.14 -22.53
CA ALA A 218 -7.22 12.25 -22.61
C ALA A 218 -6.52 13.59 -22.89
N ILE A 219 -5.38 13.86 -22.25
CA ILE A 219 -4.57 15.07 -22.47
C ILE A 219 -4.03 15.09 -23.89
N LYS A 220 -3.35 14.01 -24.32
CA LYS A 220 -2.80 13.90 -25.68
C LYS A 220 -3.90 13.95 -26.74
N GLY A 221 -5.02 13.28 -26.49
CA GLY A 221 -6.20 13.29 -27.35
C GLY A 221 -6.77 14.70 -27.52
N ARG A 222 -6.86 15.48 -26.43
CA ARG A 222 -7.25 16.89 -26.51
C ARG A 222 -6.30 17.71 -27.40
N THR A 223 -4.99 17.56 -27.22
CA THR A 223 -4.00 18.25 -28.07
C THR A 223 -4.15 17.87 -29.54
N CYS A 224 -4.44 16.61 -29.85
CA CYS A 224 -4.74 16.18 -31.22
C CYS A 224 -6.04 16.79 -31.75
N MET A 225 -7.09 16.86 -30.94
CA MET A 225 -8.36 17.49 -31.30
C MET A 225 -8.21 18.99 -31.55
N GLU A 226 -7.42 19.70 -30.75
CA GLU A 226 -7.10 21.11 -30.96
C GLU A 226 -6.41 21.34 -32.32
N LYS A 227 -5.44 20.48 -32.67
CA LYS A 227 -4.80 20.51 -34.00
C LYS A 227 -5.79 20.27 -35.14
N LEU A 228 -6.74 19.35 -34.95
CA LEU A 228 -7.76 19.06 -35.96
C LEU A 228 -8.77 20.19 -36.14
N ARG A 229 -9.06 20.96 -35.08
CA ARG A 229 -10.03 22.06 -35.11
C ARG A 229 -9.50 23.31 -35.82
N GLY A 230 -8.19 23.50 -35.89
CA GLY A 230 -7.59 24.66 -36.58
C GLY A 230 -8.16 26.00 -36.11
N LEU A 231 -8.31 26.96 -37.03
CA LEU A 231 -8.81 28.32 -36.73
C LEU A 231 -10.26 28.34 -36.21
N HIS A 232 -11.12 27.43 -36.68
CA HIS A 232 -12.53 27.34 -36.23
C HIS A 232 -12.66 26.88 -34.76
N GLY A 233 -11.65 26.19 -34.23
CA GLY A 233 -11.60 25.85 -32.80
C GLY A 233 -11.44 27.10 -31.92
N ALA A 234 -10.57 28.03 -32.32
CA ALA A 234 -10.31 29.26 -31.59
C ALA A 234 -11.54 30.19 -31.57
N GLU A 235 -12.31 30.22 -32.66
CA GLU A 235 -13.57 30.98 -32.73
C GLU A 235 -14.63 30.42 -31.76
N MET A 236 -14.77 29.09 -31.67
CA MET A 236 -15.63 28.43 -30.69
C MET A 236 -15.22 28.75 -29.24
N ASP A 237 -13.93 28.65 -28.93
CA ASP A 237 -13.43 28.93 -27.58
C ASP A 237 -13.64 30.40 -27.20
N THR A 238 -13.45 31.33 -28.15
CA THR A 238 -13.74 32.77 -27.96
C THR A 238 -15.23 33.04 -27.68
N CYS A 239 -16.14 32.40 -28.42
CA CYS A 239 -17.58 32.50 -28.15
C CYS A 239 -17.96 31.94 -26.77
N VAL A 240 -17.33 30.84 -26.35
CA VAL A 240 -17.57 30.25 -25.01
C VAL A 240 -16.98 31.11 -23.89
N GLU A 241 -15.87 31.80 -24.14
CA GLU A 241 -15.30 32.77 -23.19
C GLU A 241 -16.16 34.03 -23.03
N GLN A 242 -16.83 34.48 -24.10
CA GLN A 242 -17.78 35.60 -24.04
C GLN A 242 -18.97 35.30 -23.11
N LEU A 243 -19.47 34.04 -23.09
CA LEU A 243 -20.51 33.60 -22.14
C LEU A 243 -20.08 33.74 -20.66
N LYS A 244 -18.79 33.64 -20.35
CA LYS A 244 -18.29 33.85 -18.97
C LYS A 244 -18.31 35.33 -18.57
N GLN A 245 -18.15 36.25 -19.52
CA GLN A 245 -18.16 37.68 -19.27
C GLN A 245 -19.59 38.22 -19.08
N GLU A 246 -20.54 37.69 -19.83
CA GLU A 246 -21.98 37.98 -19.68
C GLU A 246 -22.48 37.56 -18.29
N HIS A 247 -22.08 36.39 -17.80
CA HIS A 247 -22.47 35.93 -16.45
C HIS A 247 -21.80 36.70 -15.28
N CYS A 248 -20.65 37.34 -15.50
CA CYS A 248 -19.98 38.17 -14.48
C CYS A 248 -20.55 39.60 -14.41
N SER A 249 -21.30 40.03 -15.43
CA SER A 249 -21.91 41.36 -15.49
C SER A 249 -23.35 41.41 -14.96
N GLU A 250 -23.98 40.25 -14.67
CA GLU A 250 -25.35 40.17 -14.13
C GLU A 250 -25.46 40.22 -12.59
N HIS A 251 -24.35 40.20 -11.85
CA HIS A 251 -24.38 40.38 -10.39
C HIS A 251 -24.25 41.85 -9.95
N LYS A 252 -25.04 42.75 -10.54
CA LYS A 252 -25.47 44.00 -9.90
C LYS A 252 -26.89 44.34 -10.35
N SER A 253 -27.79 44.46 -9.35
CA SER A 253 -29.16 45.04 -9.37
C SER A 253 -30.35 44.05 -9.42
N LYS A 254 -30.77 43.62 -8.23
CA LYS A 254 -32.14 43.50 -7.66
C LYS A 254 -33.36 43.16 -8.55
N SER A 255 -34.07 42.11 -8.08
CA SER A 255 -35.50 42.05 -7.67
C SER A 255 -36.59 42.34 -8.72
N ASP A 256 -37.34 41.33 -9.17
CA ASP A 256 -38.71 41.02 -8.70
C ASP A 256 -39.37 39.91 -9.56
N ASN A 257 -40.39 39.27 -8.96
CA ASN A 257 -41.09 38.04 -9.35
C ASN A 257 -41.72 37.99 -10.75
N GLU A 258 -41.73 36.79 -11.36
CA GLU A 258 -42.97 36.21 -11.93
C GLU A 258 -42.83 34.69 -12.18
N THR A 259 -43.95 33.97 -12.01
CA THR A 259 -44.06 32.51 -11.95
C THR A 259 -44.56 31.93 -13.28
N THR A 260 -44.19 30.67 -13.57
CA THR A 260 -44.76 29.63 -14.48
C THR A 260 -44.07 29.35 -15.83
N PRO A 261 -44.23 28.15 -16.44
CA PRO A 261 -43.93 26.82 -15.90
C PRO A 261 -43.04 25.96 -16.85
N ILE A 262 -42.38 24.94 -16.28
CA ILE A 262 -41.43 24.03 -16.98
C ILE A 262 -42.17 22.94 -17.78
N PRO A 263 -41.82 22.63 -19.04
CA PRO A 263 -42.34 21.46 -19.74
C PRO A 263 -41.64 20.17 -19.26
N GLN A 264 -42.44 19.20 -18.84
CA GLN A 264 -41.99 17.84 -18.51
C GLN A 264 -41.72 17.04 -19.79
N THR A 265 -40.50 16.54 -19.97
CA THR A 265 -40.19 15.58 -21.04
C THR A 265 -40.13 14.16 -20.46
N THR A 266 -41.06 13.34 -20.94
CA THR A 266 -41.32 11.94 -20.58
C THR A 266 -40.12 11.04 -20.86
N THR A 267 -39.73 10.21 -19.91
CA THR A 267 -38.65 9.21 -20.04
C THR A 267 -39.23 7.87 -20.51
N GLU A 268 -38.96 7.48 -21.76
CA GLU A 268 -39.20 6.10 -22.22
C GLU A 268 -38.01 5.19 -21.87
N LYS A 269 -38.32 4.05 -21.24
CA LYS A 269 -37.35 3.02 -20.82
C LYS A 269 -37.07 2.07 -21.97
N VAL A 270 -35.85 2.10 -22.53
CA VAL A 270 -35.36 1.05 -23.43
C VAL A 270 -34.62 -0.02 -22.63
N SER A 271 -35.05 -1.28 -22.78
CA SER A 271 -34.54 -2.44 -22.05
C SER A 271 -33.09 -2.78 -22.44
N ALA A 272 -32.21 -2.93 -21.45
CA ALA A 272 -30.79 -3.20 -21.65
C ALA A 272 -30.49 -4.69 -21.87
N GLU A 273 -30.09 -5.05 -23.10
CA GLU A 273 -29.38 -6.31 -23.36
C GLU A 273 -27.96 -6.27 -22.78
N LYS A 274 -27.59 -7.32 -22.04
CA LYS A 274 -26.33 -7.46 -21.31
C LYS A 274 -25.14 -7.68 -22.26
N ARG A 275 -24.40 -6.62 -22.60
CA ARG A 275 -23.11 -6.73 -23.31
C ARG A 275 -22.00 -7.27 -22.38
N LYS A 276 -21.24 -8.27 -22.87
CA LYS A 276 -20.08 -8.86 -22.17
C LYS A 276 -18.89 -7.86 -22.14
N PRO A 277 -18.02 -7.91 -21.11
CA PRO A 277 -16.90 -6.98 -20.99
C PRO A 277 -15.84 -7.24 -22.06
N LEU A 278 -15.41 -6.18 -22.74
CA LEU A 278 -14.28 -6.20 -23.66
C LEU A 278 -12.99 -6.45 -22.86
N ARG A 279 -12.31 -7.54 -23.19
CA ARG A 279 -10.93 -7.82 -22.75
C ARG A 279 -10.00 -7.39 -23.87
N PHE A 280 -8.81 -6.92 -23.51
CA PHE A 280 -7.75 -6.67 -24.47
C PHE A 280 -7.43 -7.96 -25.23
N THR A 281 -7.16 -7.79 -26.51
CA THR A 281 -6.67 -8.81 -27.42
C THR A 281 -5.19 -9.10 -27.13
N LYS A 282 -4.69 -10.25 -27.58
CA LYS A 282 -3.29 -10.62 -27.37
C LYS A 282 -2.33 -9.63 -28.05
N GLU A 283 -2.77 -8.95 -29.11
CA GLU A 283 -1.98 -7.88 -29.73
C GLU A 283 -1.86 -6.66 -28.82
N GLU A 284 -2.93 -6.28 -28.12
CA GLU A 284 -2.94 -5.14 -27.18
C GLU A 284 -2.06 -5.39 -25.95
N ASP A 285 -1.98 -6.64 -25.47
CA ASP A 285 -1.07 -7.02 -24.38
C ASP A 285 0.41 -6.90 -24.80
N GLN A 286 0.76 -7.16 -26.07
CA GLN A 286 2.13 -6.99 -26.56
C GLN A 286 2.56 -5.52 -26.66
N PHE A 287 1.63 -4.60 -26.90
CA PHE A 287 1.92 -3.16 -26.87
C PHE A 287 2.16 -2.64 -25.45
N ILE A 288 1.60 -3.31 -24.44
CA ILE A 288 1.82 -3.01 -23.03
C ILE A 288 3.21 -3.51 -22.59
N GLU A 289 3.62 -4.69 -23.04
CA GLU A 289 4.94 -5.28 -22.71
C GLU A 289 6.12 -4.51 -23.31
N ARG A 290 5.96 -3.86 -24.48
CA ARG A 290 7.06 -3.17 -25.17
C ARG A 290 7.34 -1.75 -24.66
N GLY A 291 6.51 -1.23 -23.77
CA GLY A 291 6.50 0.18 -23.41
C GLY A 291 6.04 1.05 -24.58
N ILE A 292 5.11 1.96 -24.32
CA ILE A 292 4.65 2.91 -25.33
C ILE A 292 5.81 3.89 -25.61
N LYS A 293 6.45 3.77 -26.79
CA LYS A 293 7.32 4.82 -27.34
C LYS A 293 6.48 6.03 -27.74
#